data_AF-A0A9D7QPD9-F1
#
_entry.id   AF-A0A9D7QPD9-F1
#
_cell.length_a   1.000
_cell.length_b   1.000
_cell.length_c   1.000
_cell.angle_alpha   90.00
_cell.angle_beta   90.00
_cell.angle_gamma   90.00
#
_symmetry.space_group_name_H-M   'P 1'
#
loop_
_entity.id
_entity.type
_entity.pdbx_description
1 polymer ?
#
loop_
_entity_poly.entity_id
_entity_poly.type
_entity_poly.pdbx_seq_one_letter_code
_entity_poly.pdbx_strand_id
1 'polypeptide(L)' 'MTEMTKETKIAIICSRCGSNRVTRDAWAEWDSEAQSWVLGAIYDYAFCHNCEADASMEEVPFESN' A
#
# COMPACT_ATOMS: atom_id res chain seq x y z
N MET A 1 -8.29 29.29 -13.66
CA MET A 1 -7.28 29.26 -12.58
C MET A 1 -7.52 27.97 -11.83
N THR A 2 -6.75 26.93 -12.11
CA THR A 2 -6.85 25.65 -11.39
C THR A 2 -5.47 25.38 -10.86
N GLU A 3 -5.24 25.77 -9.61
CA GLU A 3 -4.02 25.43 -8.88
C GLU A 3 -3.98 23.91 -8.73
N MET A 4 -3.05 23.26 -9.44
CA MET A 4 -2.72 21.86 -9.22
C MET A 4 -1.95 21.77 -7.91
N THR A 5 -2.61 21.36 -6.84
CA THR A 5 -1.96 21.02 -5.57
C THR A 5 -0.97 19.90 -5.86
N LYS A 6 0.33 20.19 -5.70
CA LYS A 6 1.40 19.20 -5.81
C LYS A 6 1.23 18.19 -4.67
N GLU A 7 0.51 17.09 -4.91
CA GLU A 7 0.38 16.01 -3.95
C GLU A 7 1.78 15.48 -3.62
N THR A 8 2.14 15.61 -2.34
CA THR A 8 3.41 15.09 -1.84
C THR A 8 3.28 13.58 -1.83
N LYS A 9 4.14 12.91 -2.61
CA LYS A 9 4.18 11.45 -2.66
C LYS A 9 4.54 10.91 -1.29
N ILE A 10 3.96 9.77 -0.93
CA ILE A 10 4.25 9.05 0.32
C ILE A 10 4.81 7.65 0.03
N ALA A 11 5.52 7.09 1.01
CA ALA A 11 5.89 5.68 1.09
C ALA A 11 5.19 5.04 2.29
N ILE A 12 4.82 3.77 2.15
CA ILE A 12 4.37 2.94 3.27
C ILE A 12 5.52 2.05 3.70
N ILE A 13 5.89 2.12 4.97
CA ILE A 13 7.00 1.36 5.53
C ILE A 13 6.57 0.54 6.74
N CYS A 14 7.31 -0.54 7.02
CA CYS A 14 7.17 -1.27 8.27
C CYS A 14 7.74 -0.44 9.42
N SER A 15 6.94 -0.15 10.45
CA SER A 15 7.37 0.64 11.62
C SER A 15 8.54 0.00 12.38
N ARG A 16 8.72 -1.32 12.28
CA ARG A 16 9.78 -2.06 12.96
C ARG A 16 11.15 -1.96 12.28
N CYS A 17 11.19 -2.07 10.95
CA CYS A 17 12.46 -2.18 10.21
C CYS A 17 12.69 -1.07 9.18
N GLY A 18 11.71 -0.20 8.96
CA GLY A 18 11.77 0.88 7.96
C GLY A 18 11.68 0.41 6.50
N SER A 19 11.57 -0.89 6.23
CA SER A 19 11.46 -1.41 4.86
C SER A 19 10.11 -1.07 4.24
N ASN A 20 10.10 -0.72 2.97
CA ASN A 20 8.90 -0.53 2.15
C ASN A 20 8.37 -1.85 1.54
N ARG A 21 8.99 -2.99 1.84
CA ARG A 21 8.55 -4.32 1.38
C ARG A 21 7.42 -4.83 2.26
N VAL A 22 6.26 -4.17 2.18
CA VAL A 22 5.06 -4.46 2.96
C VAL A 22 3.86 -4.74 2.08
N THR A 23 2.93 -5.58 2.55
CA THR A 23 1.68 -5.93 1.85
C THR A 23 0.50 -5.87 2.81
N ARG A 24 -0.69 -5.59 2.28
CA ARG A 24 -1.97 -5.73 3.01
C ARG A 24 -2.75 -6.90 2.43
N ASP A 25 -3.50 -7.57 3.28
CA ASP A 25 -4.47 -8.54 2.81
C ASP A 25 -5.61 -7.83 2.08
N ALA A 26 -6.12 -8.47 1.04
CA ALA A 26 -7.10 -7.90 0.14
C ALA A 26 -7.91 -9.00 -0.53
N TRP A 27 -9.19 -8.73 -0.77
CA TRP A 27 -10.03 -9.58 -1.59
C TRP A 27 -10.11 -9.01 -3.00
N ALA A 28 -9.84 -9.89 -3.97
CA ALA A 28 -10.06 -9.62 -5.37
C ALA A 28 -11.37 -10.26 -5.82
N GLU A 29 -12.13 -9.54 -6.64
CA GLU A 29 -13.40 -9.98 -7.19
C GLU A 29 -13.28 -10.14 -8.71
N TRP A 30 -14.00 -11.11 -9.27
CA TRP A 30 -14.04 -11.29 -10.72
C TRP A 30 -15.05 -10.32 -11.32
N ASP A 31 -14.58 -9.34 -12.08
CA ASP A 31 -15.42 -8.47 -12.89
C ASP A 31 -15.74 -9.16 -14.22
N SER A 32 -17.01 -9.49 -14.43
CA SER A 32 -17.47 -10.19 -15.63
C SER A 32 -17.52 -9.29 -16.87
N GLU A 33 -17.65 -7.98 -16.73
CA GLU A 33 -17.63 -7.06 -17.87
C GLU A 33 -16.18 -6.78 -18.29
N ALA A 34 -15.31 -6.51 -17.32
CA ALA A 34 -13.89 -6.29 -17.58
C ALA A 34 -13.10 -7.58 -17.85
N GLN A 35 -13.69 -8.75 -17.56
CA GLN A 35 -13.04 -10.07 -17.64
C GLN A 35 -11.69 -10.09 -16.92
N SER A 36 -11.67 -9.52 -15.71
CA SER A 36 -10.44 -9.37 -14.93
C SER A 36 -10.71 -9.41 -13.43
N TRP A 37 -9.66 -9.71 -12.66
CA TRP A 37 -9.69 -9.57 -11.21
C TRP A 37 -9.51 -8.11 -10.83
N VAL A 38 -10.43 -7.58 -10.04
CA VAL A 38 -10.39 -6.21 -9.51
C VAL A 38 -10.27 -6.24 -8.00
N LEU A 39 -9.62 -5.22 -7.43
CA LEU A 39 -9.51 -5.08 -5.98
C LEU A 39 -10.86 -4.67 -5.39
N GLY A 40 -11.49 -5.55 -4.62
CA GLY A 40 -12.77 -5.28 -3.97
C GLY A 40 -12.60 -4.57 -2.63
N ALA A 41 -11.75 -5.11 -1.76
CA ALA A 41 -11.52 -4.57 -0.43
C ALA A 41 -10.08 -4.78 0.05
N ILE A 42 -9.59 -3.86 0.87
CA ILE A 42 -8.31 -3.97 1.60
C ILE A 42 -8.61 -4.15 3.09
N TYR A 43 -7.97 -5.12 3.72
CA TYR A 43 -8.14 -5.44 5.14
C TYR A 43 -6.98 -4.92 5.98
N ASP A 44 -7.17 -4.86 7.29
CA ASP A 44 -6.21 -4.37 8.29
C ASP A 44 -5.00 -5.28 8.49
N TYR A 45 -5.10 -6.57 8.13
CA TYR A 45 -3.92 -7.44 8.14
C TYR A 45 -2.84 -6.93 7.20
N ALA A 46 -1.63 -6.87 7.76
CA ALA A 46 -0.45 -6.33 7.11
C ALA A 46 0.75 -7.24 7.39
N PHE A 47 1.62 -7.43 6.38
CA PHE A 47 2.80 -8.29 6.47
C PHE A 47 4.04 -7.55 5.98
N CYS A 48 5.17 -7.76 6.65
CA CYS A 48 6.47 -7.25 6.22
C CYS A 48 7.33 -8.39 5.68
N HIS A 49 7.69 -8.34 4.41
CA HIS A 49 8.52 -9.35 3.77
C HIS A 49 9.98 -9.34 4.23
N ASN A 50 10.43 -8.27 4.90
CA ASN A 50 11.77 -8.22 5.47
C ASN A 50 11.83 -8.76 6.90
N CYS A 51 10.77 -8.55 7.68
CA CYS A 51 10.66 -9.13 9.03
C CYS A 51 10.12 -10.56 9.02
N GLU A 52 9.52 -10.99 7.91
CA GLU A 52 8.79 -12.26 7.75
C GLU A 52 7.72 -12.45 8.84
N ALA A 53 7.01 -11.37 9.18
CA ALA A 53 6.04 -11.33 10.25
C ALA A 53 4.92 -10.32 9.95
N ASP A 54 3.86 -10.34 10.78
CA ASP A 54 2.86 -9.29 10.82
C ASP A 54 3.51 -7.92 11.03
N ALA A 55 2.91 -6.90 10.44
CA ALA A 55 3.49 -5.56 10.38
C ALA A 55 2.49 -4.49 10.80
N SER A 56 2.97 -3.55 11.62
CA SER A 56 2.40 -2.22 11.69
C SER A 56 3.05 -1.34 10.61
N MET A 57 2.26 -0.49 9.97
CA MET A 57 2.69 0.33 8.83
C MET A 57 2.65 1.82 9.19
N GLU A 58 3.58 2.58 8.64
CA GLU A 58 3.66 4.03 8.77
C GLU A 58 3.74 4.70 7.39
N GLU A 59 3.06 5.83 7.26
CA GLU A 59 3.16 6.70 6.09
C GLU A 59 4.30 7.70 6.31
N VAL A 60 5.24 7.76 5.36
CA VAL A 60 6.35 8.72 5.39
C VAL A 60 6.43 9.47 4.07
N PRO A 61 6.99 10.70 4.03
CA PRO A 61 7.26 11.38 2.77
C PRO A 61 8.12 10.52 1.84
N PHE A 62 7.75 10.44 0.57
CA PHE A 62 8.55 9.71 -0.42
C PHE A 62 9.75 10.56 -0.85
N GLU A 63 10.92 10.21 -0.34
CA GLU A 63 12.19 10.79 -0.79
C GLU A 63 12.66 10.06 -2.05
N SER A 64 12.40 10.65 -3.22
CA SER A 64 13.05 10.22 -4.47
C SER A 64 14.49 10.70 -4.47
N ASN A 65 15.42 9.79 -4.20
CA ASN A 65 16.88 10.01 -4.29
C ASN A 65 17.35 10.13 -5.74
#